data_AF-A0A5J6QI17-F1
#
_entry.id   AF-A0A5J6QI17-F1
#
_cell.length_a   1.000
_cell.length_b   1.000
_cell.length_c   1.000
_cell.angle_alpha   90.00
_cell.angle_beta   90.00
_cell.angle_gamma   90.00
#
_symmetry.space_group_name_H-M   'P 1'
#
loop_
_entity.id
_entity.type
_entity.pdbx_description
1 polymer ?
#
loop_
_entity_poly.entity_id
_entity_poly.type
_entity_poly.pdbx_seq_one_letter_code
_entity_poly.pdbx_strand_id
1 'polypeptide(L)' 'MAAADKGKSGSIRVIYYRQHAQRIYLLLAYPKSHRDTLSASELEALKALTRQLKEKSHDYFC' A
#
# COMPACT_ATOMS: atom_id res chain seq x y z
N MET A 1 8.14 -30.36 26.29
CA MET A 1 7.14 -29.27 26.25
C MET A 1 7.16 -28.67 24.86
N ALA A 2 6.10 -28.85 24.07
CA ALA A 2 5.94 -28.14 22.81
C ALA A 2 5.66 -26.67 23.12
N ALA A 3 6.48 -25.75 22.60
CA ALA A 3 6.24 -24.33 22.75
C ALA A 3 4.87 -24.01 22.12
N ALA A 4 3.91 -23.71 22.98
CA ALA A 4 2.56 -23.33 22.60
C ALA A 4 2.60 -22.13 21.65
N ASP A 5 1.88 -22.28 20.53
CA ASP A 5 1.22 -21.19 19.82
C ASP A 5 2.09 -19.98 19.42
N LYS A 6 3.14 -20.21 18.64
CA LYS A 6 3.65 -19.15 17.74
C LYS A 6 2.84 -19.18 16.44
N GLY A 7 1.55 -18.84 16.56
CA GLY A 7 0.65 -18.67 15.42
C GLY A 7 1.28 -17.77 14.35
N LYS A 8 1.19 -18.20 13.08
CA LYS A 8 1.81 -17.62 11.87
C LYS A 8 2.07 -16.13 11.98
N SER A 9 3.35 -15.74 11.90
CA SER A 9 3.84 -14.35 11.81
C SER A 9 2.87 -13.48 11.01
N GLY A 10 2.26 -12.49 11.67
CA GLY A 10 1.17 -11.69 11.12
C GLY A 10 1.52 -11.12 9.74
N SER A 11 0.86 -11.63 8.70
CA SER A 11 1.07 -11.17 7.32
C SER A 11 0.66 -9.70 7.21
N ILE A 12 1.42 -8.91 6.44
CA ILE A 12 1.14 -7.50 6.17
C ILE A 12 0.59 -7.37 4.75
N ARG A 13 -0.47 -6.58 4.58
CA ARG A 13 -0.97 -6.13 3.28
C ARG A 13 -0.29 -4.81 2.93
N VAL A 14 0.22 -4.73 1.71
CA VAL A 14 0.83 -3.51 1.18
C VAL A 14 0.07 -3.08 -0.07
N ILE A 15 -0.43 -1.85 -0.05
CA ILE A 15 -1.06 -1.21 -1.22
C ILE A 15 0.03 -0.45 -1.96
N TYR A 16 0.18 -0.73 -3.25
CA TYR A 16 1.17 -0.11 -4.12
C TYR A 16 0.54 0.50 -5.37
N TYR A 17 1.21 1.51 -5.92
CA TYR A 17 0.90 2.11 -7.21
C TYR A 17 2.09 1.93 -8.13
N ARG A 18 1.86 1.27 -9.27
CA ARG A 18 2.88 1.07 -10.29
C ARG A 18 2.65 2.08 -11.40
N GLN A 19 3.56 3.03 -11.54
CA GLN A 19 3.42 4.08 -12.53
C GLN A 19 4.05 3.71 -13.88
N HIS A 20 5.24 3.11 -13.85
CA HIS A 20 5.98 2.66 -15.04
C HIS A 20 6.65 1.32 -14.76
N ALA A 21 7.24 0.69 -15.78
CA ALA A 21 7.84 -0.63 -15.66
C ALA A 21 8.90 -0.74 -14.54
N GLN A 22 9.56 0.37 -14.23
CA GLN A 22 10.69 0.44 -13.29
C GLN A 22 10.39 1.19 -11.98
N ARG A 23 9.19 1.76 -11.80
CA ARG A 23 8.84 2.54 -10.59
C ARG A 23 7.58 2.02 -9.92
N ILE A 24 7.72 1.63 -8.65
CA ILE A 24 6.64 1.16 -7.77
C ILE A 24 6.65 2.03 -6.52
N TYR A 25 5.51 2.64 -6.22
CA TYR A 25 5.27 3.44 -5.02
C TYR A 25 4.50 2.61 -4.01
N LEU A 26 5.02 2.48 -2.80
CA LEU A 26 4.37 1.81 -1.67
C LEU A 26 3.59 2.88 -0.90
N LEU A 27 2.26 2.83 -0.93
CA LEU A 27 1.42 3.88 -0.32
C LEU A 27 1.06 3.58 1.13
N LEU A 28 0.75 2.32 1.44
CA LEU A 28 0.27 1.94 2.75
C LEU A 28 0.64 0.49 3.06
N ALA A 29 1.11 0.24 4.28
CA ALA A 29 1.35 -1.10 4.80
C ALA A 29 0.55 -1.26 6.11
N TYR A 30 -0.22 -2.35 6.22
CA TYR A 30 -1.01 -2.64 7.42
C TYR A 30 -1.11 -4.15 7.66
N PRO A 31 -1.22 -4.62 8.92
CA PRO A 31 -1.35 -6.04 9.20
C PRO A 31 -2.68 -6.57 8.63
N LYS A 32 -2.68 -7.81 8.12
CA LYS A 32 -3.85 -8.47 7.53
C LYS A 32 -5.05 -8.50 8.50
N SER A 33 -4.79 -8.53 9.80
CA SER A 33 -5.81 -8.53 10.86
C SER A 33 -6.49 -7.17 11.08
N HIS A 34 -5.96 -6.07 10.54
CA HIS A 34 -6.38 -4.72 10.92
C HIS A 34 -7.50 -4.16 10.04
N ARG A 35 -7.44 -4.39 8.72
CA ARG A 35 -8.41 -3.85 7.77
C ARG A 35 -8.67 -4.84 6.65
N ASP A 36 -9.94 -5.18 6.45
CA ASP A 36 -10.36 -6.00 5.30
C ASP A 36 -11.02 -5.16 4.20
N THR A 37 -11.75 -4.11 4.58
CA THR A 37 -12.45 -3.22 3.66
C THR A 37 -11.87 -1.81 3.74
N LEU A 38 -11.60 -1.18 2.58
CA LEU A 38 -11.28 0.24 2.49
C LEU A 38 -12.58 1.05 2.49
N SER A 39 -12.67 2.06 3.36
CA SER A 39 -13.79 3.02 3.33
C SER A 39 -13.73 3.86 2.06
N ALA A 40 -14.88 4.39 1.62
CA ALA A 40 -14.97 5.31 0.49
C ALA A 40 -14.04 6.53 0.68
N SER A 41 -13.92 7.05 1.90
CA SER A 41 -13.03 8.17 2.21
C SER A 41 -11.55 7.82 2.03
N GLU A 42 -11.14 6.62 2.42
CA GLU A 42 -9.76 6.14 2.24
C GLU A 42 -9.44 5.92 0.77
N LEU A 43 -10.41 5.40 0.01
CA LEU A 43 -10.29 5.21 -1.43
C LEU A 43 -10.10 6.56 -2.15
N GLU A 44 -10.88 7.58 -1.80
CA GLU A 44 -10.72 8.93 -2.37
C GLU A 44 -9.37 9.55 -2.02
N ALA A 45 -8.88 9.37 -0.78
CA ALA A 45 -7.55 9.82 -0.39
C ALA A 45 -6.44 9.12 -1.21
N LEU A 46 -6.55 7.80 -1.44
CA LEU A 46 -5.61 7.06 -2.28
C LEU A 46 -5.65 7.51 -3.75
N LYS A 47 -6.83 7.86 -4.29
CA LYS A 47 -6.96 8.43 -5.63
C LYS A 47 -6.28 9.80 -5.74
N ALA A 48 -6.48 10.66 -4.75
CA ALA A 48 -5.82 11.97 -4.71
C ALA A 48 -4.28 11.83 -4.69
N LEU A 49 -3.75 10.91 -3.88
CA LEU A 49 -2.32 10.62 -3.81
C LEU A 49 -1.76 10.09 -5.14
N THR A 50 -2.46 9.15 -5.79
CA THR A 50 -2.00 8.61 -7.08
C THR A 50 -2.03 9.66 -8.19
N ARG A 51 -2.98 10.60 -8.17
CA ARG A 51 -2.99 11.76 -9.08
C ARG A 51 -1.77 12.66 -8.90
N GLN A 52 -1.43 13.00 -7.65
CA GLN A 52 -0.25 13.83 -7.34
C GLN A 52 1.06 13.14 -7.75
N LEU A 53 1.17 11.83 -7.53
CA LEU A 53 2.32 11.03 -7.96
C LEU A 53 2.45 10.99 -9.49
N LYS A 54 1.32 10.95 -10.21
CA LYS A 54 1.32 10.99 -11.67
C LYS A 54 1.87 12.31 -12.21
N GLU A 55 1.45 13.43 -11.64
CA GLU A 55 1.89 14.78 -12.01
C GLU A 55 3.39 14.94 -11.75
N LYS A 56 3.88 14.61 -10.54
CA LYS A 56 5.29 14.78 -10.16
C LYS A 56 6.27 13.92 -10.95
N SER A 57 5.86 12.75 -11.42
CA SER A 57 6.75 11.89 -12.19
C SER A 57 7.03 12.41 -13.61
N HIS A 58 6.22 13.34 -14.11
CA HIS A 58 6.47 14.01 -15.38
C HIS A 58 7.68 14.95 -15.29
N ASP A 59 7.94 15.54 -14.11
CA ASP A 59 9.06 16.47 -13.90
C ASP A 59 10.45 15.82 -13.86
N TYR A 60 10.56 14.52 -13.57
CA TYR A 60 11.87 13.83 -13.52
C TYR A 60 12.41 13.40 -14.90
N PHE A 61 11.77 13.84 -16.00
CA PHE A 61 12.18 13.51 -17.38
C PHE A 61 12.66 14.75 -18.18
N CYS A 62 12.84 15.90 -17.52
CA CYS A 62 13.55 17.06 -18.06
C CYS A 62 15.03 17.03 -17.68
#